data_AF-A0A3L7X691-F1
#
_entry.id   AF-A0A3L7X691-F1
#
_cell.length_a   1.000
_cell.length_b   1.000
_cell.length_c   1.000
_cell.angle_alpha   90.00
_cell.angle_beta   90.00
_cell.angle_gamma   90.00
#
_symmetry.space_group_name_H-M   'P 1'
#
loop_
_entity.id
_entity.type
_entity.pdbx_description
1 polymer ?
#
loop_
_entity_poly.entity_id
_entity_poly.type
_entity_poly.pdbx_seq_one_letter_code
_entity_poly.pdbx_strand_id
1 'polypeptide(L)'
;MARFRLFVVVSILLVSVWVVAAVASQPVFSARNANEEIRIYPDTPVFFQPFFITAAGQWGSTCVPAFHSVNVETGIILLEARTPGALVPCDDTPTDWEISVLIQPQQPYSYTVRLSVISGITGTLLAFANHDFDVIGGIQQIPALPLAGEDVSLRLADVSLDSCTPQYLSHSVITQTITIEAQIPDLVCGQVPTPWQIDTAVDPLPAGEYRVEMFVTDNRFMPPQRTRLLDGSFLVAETIYTIYLPVWGCFGADVSPLVCESALSPGRRGLLP
;
A
#
# COMPACT_ATOMS: atom_id res chain seq x y z
N MET A 1 1.77 -19.31 86.19
CA MET A 1 2.82 -18.82 85.26
C MET A 1 2.69 -19.46 83.89
N ALA A 2 1.62 -19.16 83.13
CA ALA A 2 1.43 -19.74 81.79
C ALA A 2 0.39 -18.95 80.97
N ARG A 3 0.55 -17.65 80.77
CA ARG A 3 -0.32 -16.85 79.87
C ARG A 3 0.40 -15.62 79.34
N PHE A 4 1.50 -15.76 78.61
CA PHE A 4 2.17 -14.59 77.99
C PHE A 4 3.06 -14.93 76.78
N ARG A 5 2.70 -15.95 75.97
CA ARG A 5 3.50 -16.31 74.77
C ARG A 5 2.72 -16.61 73.49
N LEU A 6 1.40 -16.37 73.44
CA LEU A 6 0.60 -16.66 72.24
C LEU A 6 0.37 -15.45 71.31
N PHE A 7 0.62 -14.22 71.76
CA PHE A 7 0.27 -13.01 71.00
C PHE A 7 1.36 -12.48 70.05
N VAL A 8 2.60 -12.99 70.14
CA VAL A 8 3.72 -12.49 69.32
C VAL A 8 3.83 -13.24 67.98
N VAL A 9 3.34 -14.49 67.90
CA VAL A 9 3.49 -15.31 66.68
C VAL A 9 2.44 -14.99 65.62
N VAL A 10 1.24 -14.52 66.00
CA VAL A 10 0.17 -14.19 65.04
C VAL A 10 0.42 -12.86 64.30
N SER A 11 1.16 -11.92 64.91
CA SER A 11 1.42 -10.62 64.29
C SER A 11 2.54 -10.65 63.23
N ILE A 12 3.44 -11.63 63.28
CA ILE A 12 4.51 -11.78 62.28
C ILE A 12 3.99 -12.41 60.98
N LEU A 13 2.93 -13.23 61.05
CA LEU A 13 2.34 -13.90 59.90
C LEU A 13 1.41 -13.00 59.07
N LEU A 14 0.93 -11.88 59.64
CA LEU A 14 0.09 -10.90 58.93
C LEU A 14 0.88 -9.81 58.20
N VAL A 15 2.17 -9.61 58.53
CA VAL A 15 3.05 -8.67 57.80
C VAL A 15 3.69 -9.35 56.58
N SER A 16 3.89 -10.67 56.60
CA SER A 16 4.45 -11.41 55.46
C SER A 16 3.47 -11.67 54.31
N VAL A 17 2.16 -11.49 54.52
CA VAL A 17 1.14 -11.65 53.45
C VAL A 17 0.98 -10.36 52.62
N TRP A 18 1.46 -9.21 53.10
CA TRP A 18 1.41 -7.95 52.36
C TRP A 18 2.61 -7.68 51.45
N VAL A 19 3.71 -8.45 51.57
CA VAL A 19 4.93 -8.22 50.77
C VAL A 19 4.91 -8.96 49.43
N VAL A 20 4.01 -9.94 49.22
CA VAL A 20 3.92 -10.69 47.95
C VAL A 20 2.92 -10.07 46.96
N ALA A 21 2.11 -9.09 47.38
CA ALA A 21 1.22 -8.33 46.48
C ALA A 21 1.88 -7.08 45.87
N ALA A 22 3.18 -6.85 46.13
CA ALA A 22 3.97 -5.78 45.52
C ALA A 22 4.86 -6.30 44.37
N VAL A 23 4.57 -7.48 43.83
CA VAL A 23 5.14 -7.92 42.55
C VAL A 23 4.44 -7.14 41.45
N ALA A 24 5.09 -6.04 41.07
CA ALA A 24 5.09 -5.50 39.72
C ALA A 24 3.71 -5.23 39.10
N SER A 25 2.97 -4.27 39.67
CA SER A 25 2.24 -3.36 38.79
C SER A 25 3.28 -2.49 38.07
N GLN A 26 4.02 -3.07 37.12
CA GLN A 26 4.74 -2.25 36.16
C GLN A 26 3.69 -1.33 35.53
N PRO A 27 3.97 -0.02 35.41
CA PRO A 27 3.07 0.87 34.70
C PRO A 27 2.82 0.20 33.35
N VAL A 28 1.57 -0.17 33.09
CA VAL A 28 1.16 -0.52 31.73
C VAL A 28 1.40 0.77 30.97
N PHE A 29 2.51 0.83 30.23
CA PHE A 29 2.85 1.96 29.37
C PHE A 29 1.70 2.10 28.39
N SER A 30 0.79 2.99 28.74
CA SER A 30 -0.38 3.29 27.95
C SER A 30 0.15 3.95 26.69
N ALA A 31 0.18 3.18 25.60
CA ALA A 31 0.41 3.64 24.24
C ALA A 31 -0.78 4.47 23.73
N ARG A 32 -1.22 5.44 24.55
CA ARG A 32 -2.20 6.47 24.23
C ARG A 32 -1.49 7.81 24.15
N ASN A 33 -0.34 7.87 23.49
CA ASN A 33 0.15 9.18 23.08
C ASN A 33 -0.60 9.52 21.81
N ALA A 34 -1.34 10.64 21.82
CA ALA A 34 -2.26 11.10 20.77
C ALA A 34 -1.59 11.48 19.43
N ASN A 35 -0.45 10.86 19.10
CA ASN A 35 0.46 11.26 18.04
C ASN A 35 0.76 10.12 17.05
N GLU A 36 0.05 8.97 17.07
CA GLU A 36 0.18 8.03 15.96
C GLU A 36 -0.42 8.63 14.69
N GLU A 37 0.41 8.76 13.66
CA GLU A 37 0.02 9.30 12.37
C GLU A 37 0.28 8.25 11.29
N ILE A 38 -0.75 7.96 10.49
CA ILE A 38 -0.65 7.13 9.29
C ILE A 38 -0.70 8.07 8.08
N ARG A 39 0.26 7.93 7.16
CA ARG A 39 0.35 8.68 5.90
C ARG A 39 0.45 7.72 4.72
N ILE A 40 -0.16 8.09 3.60
CA ILE A 40 -0.14 7.32 2.35
C ILE A 40 0.66 8.11 1.32
N TYR A 41 1.57 7.46 0.59
CA TYR A 41 2.38 8.12 -0.43
C TYR A 41 2.30 7.36 -1.77
N PRO A 42 1.77 7.98 -2.84
CA PRO A 42 1.08 9.29 -2.83
C PRO A 42 -0.21 9.27 -1.99
N ASP A 43 -0.71 10.43 -1.55
CA ASP A 43 -1.95 10.55 -0.75
C ASP A 43 -3.17 9.95 -1.46
N THR A 44 -3.07 9.79 -2.78
CA THR A 44 -4.13 9.26 -3.65
C THR A 44 -3.52 8.24 -4.61
N PRO A 45 -3.31 6.99 -4.18
CA PRO A 45 -2.73 5.95 -5.01
C PRO A 45 -3.66 5.55 -6.15
N VAL A 46 -3.06 5.18 -7.29
CA VAL A 46 -3.78 4.66 -8.46
C VAL A 46 -3.67 3.14 -8.51
N PHE A 47 -4.71 2.47 -9.01
CA PHE A 47 -4.88 1.01 -8.89
C PHE A 47 -3.76 0.14 -9.50
N PHE A 48 -2.94 0.71 -10.38
CA PHE A 48 -1.87 -0.01 -11.08
C PHE A 48 -0.46 0.33 -10.58
N GLN A 49 -0.34 1.22 -9.59
CA GLN A 49 0.95 1.61 -9.02
C GLN A 49 1.09 1.12 -7.58
N PRO A 50 2.26 0.63 -7.17
CA PRO A 50 2.52 0.39 -5.77
C PRO A 50 2.61 1.73 -5.03
N PHE A 51 2.30 1.73 -3.73
CA PHE A 51 2.33 2.92 -2.88
C PHE A 51 2.89 2.58 -1.50
N PHE A 52 3.32 3.60 -0.75
CA PHE A 52 3.83 3.40 0.60
C PHE A 52 2.76 3.78 1.62
N ILE A 53 2.68 2.99 2.69
CA ILE A 53 2.01 3.40 3.92
C ILE A 53 3.10 3.63 4.96
N THR A 54 3.09 4.79 5.58
CA THR A 54 3.99 5.15 6.67
C THR A 54 3.19 5.38 7.94
N ALA A 55 3.58 4.70 9.02
CA ALA A 55 3.04 4.92 10.34
C ALA A 55 4.17 5.43 11.24
N ALA A 56 3.94 6.53 11.93
CA ALA A 56 4.92 7.13 12.83
C ALA A 56 4.28 7.60 14.12
N GLY A 57 5.09 7.79 15.16
CA GLY A 57 4.63 8.33 16.44
C GLY A 57 5.76 8.40 17.45
N GLN A 58 5.39 8.63 18.71
CA GLN A 58 6.33 8.64 19.83
C GLN A 58 5.92 7.61 20.87
N TRP A 59 6.83 6.67 21.16
CA TRP A 59 6.64 5.62 22.15
C TRP A 59 7.17 6.07 23.51
N GLY A 60 6.60 5.59 24.61
CA GLY A 60 7.01 6.00 25.97
C GLY A 60 8.37 5.44 26.43
N SER A 61 9.02 4.59 25.64
CA SER A 61 10.28 3.93 25.97
C SER A 61 11.13 3.68 24.72
N THR A 62 12.38 3.26 24.91
CA THR A 62 13.30 2.87 23.82
C THR A 62 12.88 1.59 23.09
N CYS A 63 11.91 0.84 23.64
CA CYS A 63 11.35 -0.36 23.02
C CYS A 63 10.22 -0.03 22.07
N VAL A 64 10.58 0.67 21.00
CA VAL A 64 9.67 1.11 19.95
C VAL A 64 9.11 -0.07 19.15
N PRO A 65 7.90 0.07 18.59
CA PRO A 65 7.33 -0.94 17.69
C PRO A 65 8.19 -1.10 16.43
N ALA A 66 8.37 -2.35 15.99
CA ALA A 66 8.95 -2.68 14.70
C ALA A 66 7.91 -3.36 13.80
N PHE A 67 8.05 -3.19 12.48
CA PHE A 67 7.18 -3.86 11.51
C PHE A 67 7.19 -5.38 11.71
N HIS A 68 6.02 -5.98 11.66
CA HIS A 68 5.85 -7.43 11.79
C HIS A 68 5.22 -8.05 10.54
N SER A 69 4.03 -7.58 10.17
CA SER A 69 3.27 -8.15 9.06
C SER A 69 2.36 -7.11 8.41
N VAL A 70 1.98 -7.38 7.16
CA VAL A 70 0.92 -6.66 6.45
C VAL A 70 -0.05 -7.69 5.89
N ASN A 71 -1.34 -7.52 6.18
CA ASN A 71 -2.41 -8.28 5.56
C ASN A 71 -3.33 -7.32 4.79
N VAL A 72 -3.64 -7.67 3.54
CA VAL A 72 -4.41 -6.84 2.64
C VAL A 72 -5.67 -7.60 2.25
N GLU A 73 -6.81 -7.04 2.64
CA GLU A 73 -8.15 -7.53 2.31
C GLU A 73 -8.92 -6.40 1.61
N THR A 74 -9.99 -6.72 0.89
CA THR A 74 -10.81 -5.70 0.24
C THR A 74 -11.35 -4.71 1.27
N GLY A 75 -10.94 -3.44 1.15
CA GLY A 75 -11.33 -2.35 2.05
C GLY A 75 -10.57 -2.27 3.38
N ILE A 76 -9.66 -3.21 3.69
CA ILE A 76 -8.88 -3.16 4.94
C ILE A 76 -7.42 -3.53 4.66
N ILE A 77 -6.49 -2.67 5.09
CA ILE A 77 -5.06 -2.98 5.14
C ILE A 77 -4.64 -3.03 6.60
N LEU A 78 -4.38 -4.22 7.13
CA LEU A 78 -3.90 -4.41 8.49
C LEU A 78 -2.37 -4.38 8.52
N LEU A 79 -1.83 -3.36 9.20
CA LEU A 79 -0.42 -3.25 9.53
C LEU A 79 -0.22 -3.72 10.97
N GLU A 80 0.56 -4.78 11.17
CA GLU A 80 0.94 -5.22 12.50
C GLU A 80 2.37 -4.79 12.80
N ALA A 81 2.54 -4.16 13.96
CA ALA A 81 3.85 -3.87 14.55
C ALA A 81 3.97 -4.58 15.89
N ARG A 82 5.19 -4.95 16.28
CA ARG A 82 5.47 -5.59 17.57
C ARG A 82 6.54 -4.82 18.33
N THR A 83 6.31 -4.60 19.62
CA THR A 83 7.40 -4.17 20.51
C THR A 83 8.38 -5.33 20.75
N PRO A 84 9.62 -5.05 21.16
CA PRO A 84 10.58 -6.09 21.54
C PRO A 84 10.06 -7.02 22.64
N GLY A 85 10.54 -8.27 22.64
CA GLY A 85 10.21 -9.26 23.67
C GLY A 85 10.94 -9.02 24.99
N ALA A 86 10.65 -9.85 26.00
CA ALA A 86 11.09 -9.67 27.39
C ALA A 86 12.62 -9.67 27.62
N LEU A 87 13.41 -10.08 26.62
CA LEU A 87 14.87 -10.16 26.70
C LEU A 87 15.57 -8.86 26.24
N VAL A 88 14.83 -7.89 25.71
CA VAL A 88 15.38 -6.61 25.27
C VAL A 88 15.19 -5.60 26.40
N PRO A 89 16.28 -5.08 27.00
CA PRO A 89 16.17 -4.04 28.01
C PRO A 89 15.63 -2.74 27.39
N CYS A 90 14.63 -2.15 28.04
CA CYS A 90 13.98 -0.91 27.63
C CYS A 90 14.22 0.15 28.70
N ASP A 91 14.45 1.39 28.27
CA ASP A 91 14.51 2.56 29.15
C ASP A 91 13.28 3.43 28.95
N ASP A 92 12.82 4.09 30.01
CA ASP A 92 11.65 5.00 30.02
C ASP A 92 11.97 6.36 29.37
N THR A 93 12.53 6.31 28.16
CA THR A 93 12.85 7.49 27.35
C THR A 93 11.87 7.55 26.17
N PRO A 94 11.08 8.63 26.05
CA PRO A 94 10.24 8.83 24.89
C PRO A 94 11.07 8.74 23.60
N THR A 95 10.69 7.84 22.70
CA THR A 95 11.45 7.54 21.49
C THR A 95 10.54 7.59 20.28
N ASP A 96 10.92 8.40 19.31
CA ASP A 96 10.19 8.50 18.04
C ASP A 96 10.39 7.22 17.23
N TRP A 97 9.36 6.81 16.50
CA TRP A 97 9.39 5.62 15.66
C TRP A 97 8.67 5.87 14.35
N GLU A 98 9.09 5.15 13.31
CA GLU A 98 8.54 5.22 11.97
C GLU A 98 8.65 3.85 11.30
N ILE A 99 7.58 3.42 10.65
CA ILE A 99 7.50 2.19 9.87
C ILE A 99 6.93 2.56 8.50
N SER A 100 7.66 2.21 7.44
CA SER A 100 7.17 2.36 6.06
C SER A 100 7.06 0.99 5.38
N VAL A 101 5.92 0.74 4.74
CA VAL A 101 5.62 -0.52 4.05
C VAL A 101 5.21 -0.24 2.62
N LEU A 102 5.82 -0.95 1.67
CA LEU A 102 5.43 -0.91 0.26
C LEU A 102 4.23 -1.84 0.03
N ILE A 103 3.12 -1.28 -0.43
CA ILE A 103 1.91 -2.00 -0.79
C ILE A 103 1.89 -2.20 -2.31
N GLN A 104 1.61 -3.43 -2.72
CA GLN A 104 1.43 -3.77 -4.13
C GLN A 104 0.17 -3.10 -4.69
N PRO A 105 0.05 -2.91 -6.01
CA PRO A 105 -1.14 -2.33 -6.63
C PRO A 105 -2.45 -2.96 -6.12
N GLN A 106 -3.43 -2.13 -5.79
CA GLN A 106 -4.72 -2.53 -5.23
C GLN A 106 -5.86 -2.19 -6.18
N GLN A 107 -6.96 -2.93 -6.12
CA GLN A 107 -8.15 -2.58 -6.91
C GLN A 107 -8.71 -1.23 -6.44
N PRO A 108 -9.39 -0.47 -7.32
CA PRO A 108 -10.07 0.75 -6.90
C PRO A 108 -11.07 0.44 -5.80
N TYR A 109 -10.96 1.10 -4.65
CA TYR A 109 -11.88 0.97 -3.52
C TYR A 109 -11.54 1.99 -2.43
N SER A 110 -12.44 2.17 -1.47
CA SER A 110 -12.14 2.88 -0.22
C SER A 110 -11.53 1.90 0.79
N TYR A 111 -10.32 2.19 1.26
CA TYR A 111 -9.58 1.33 2.18
C TYR A 111 -9.39 2.02 3.53
N THR A 112 -9.50 1.23 4.60
CA THR A 112 -9.05 1.62 5.93
C THR A 112 -7.72 0.93 6.24
N VAL A 113 -6.65 1.70 6.41
CA VAL A 113 -5.42 1.21 7.05
C VAL A 113 -5.68 1.07 8.55
N ARG A 114 -5.39 -0.09 9.12
CA ARG A 114 -5.44 -0.34 10.56
C ARG A 114 -4.04 -0.68 11.05
N LEU A 115 -3.45 0.17 11.87
CA LEU A 115 -2.25 -0.16 12.61
C LEU A 115 -2.63 -0.87 13.91
N SER A 116 -2.05 -2.04 14.16
CA SER A 116 -2.15 -2.76 15.43
C SER A 116 -0.75 -2.97 16.01
N VAL A 117 -0.48 -2.35 17.15
CA VAL A 117 0.79 -2.54 17.87
C VAL A 117 0.60 -3.59 18.95
N ILE A 118 1.30 -4.72 18.84
CA ILE A 118 1.19 -5.86 19.75
C ILE A 118 2.41 -5.90 20.66
N SER A 119 2.18 -6.15 21.95
CA SER A 119 3.26 -6.37 22.92
C SER A 119 4.10 -7.60 22.56
N GLY A 120 5.41 -7.43 22.41
CA GLY A 120 6.33 -8.57 22.27
C GLY A 120 6.43 -9.44 23.53
N ILE A 121 6.03 -8.91 24.69
CA ILE A 121 6.11 -9.61 25.98
C ILE A 121 4.83 -10.40 26.25
N THR A 122 3.67 -9.75 26.11
CA THR A 122 2.37 -10.29 26.52
C THR A 122 1.50 -10.76 25.35
N GLY A 123 1.84 -10.37 24.12
CA GLY A 123 1.00 -10.62 22.94
C GLY A 123 -0.29 -9.82 22.91
N THR A 124 -0.51 -8.89 23.84
CA THR A 124 -1.72 -8.06 23.90
C THR A 124 -1.62 -6.85 22.98
N LEU A 125 -2.76 -6.38 22.45
CA LEU A 125 -2.85 -5.13 21.71
C LEU A 125 -2.53 -3.95 22.65
N LEU A 126 -1.60 -3.09 22.26
CA LEU A 126 -1.14 -1.92 23.00
C LEU A 126 -1.69 -0.62 22.42
N ALA A 127 -1.64 -0.47 21.10
CA ALA A 127 -2.12 0.72 20.40
C ALA A 127 -2.86 0.32 19.11
N PHE A 128 -3.75 1.20 18.69
CA PHE A 128 -4.44 1.10 17.41
C PHE A 128 -4.61 2.48 16.79
N ALA A 129 -4.44 2.57 15.47
CA ALA A 129 -4.72 3.77 14.69
C ALA A 129 -5.36 3.37 13.36
N ASN A 130 -6.27 4.20 12.86
CA ASN A 130 -6.94 3.98 11.59
C ASN A 130 -6.75 5.19 10.68
N HIS A 131 -6.68 4.95 9.38
CA HIS A 131 -6.67 6.00 8.36
C HIS A 131 -7.38 5.52 7.10
N ASP A 132 -8.37 6.29 6.67
CA ASP A 132 -9.16 5.99 5.48
C ASP A 132 -8.55 6.72 4.28
N PHE A 133 -8.45 6.03 3.15
CA PHE A 133 -8.00 6.59 1.88
C PHE A 133 -8.66 5.85 0.70
N ASP A 134 -8.63 6.47 -0.48
CA ASP A 134 -9.19 5.88 -1.68
C ASP A 134 -8.07 5.47 -2.65
N VAL A 135 -8.18 4.26 -3.19
CA VAL A 135 -7.42 3.85 -4.38
C VAL A 135 -8.25 4.22 -5.60
N ILE A 136 -7.73 5.11 -6.44
CA ILE A 136 -8.47 5.60 -7.61
C ILE A 136 -8.33 4.62 -8.78
N GLY A 137 -9.45 4.45 -9.49
CA GLY A 137 -9.51 3.82 -10.79
C GLY A 137 -8.75 4.56 -11.89
N GLY A 138 -8.95 4.12 -13.12
CA GLY A 138 -8.35 4.76 -14.29
C GLY A 138 -8.02 3.75 -15.38
N ILE A 139 -7.04 4.12 -16.20
CA ILE A 139 -6.62 3.38 -17.37
C ILE A 139 -5.13 3.08 -17.24
N GLN A 140 -4.76 1.81 -17.34
CA GLN A 140 -3.40 1.33 -17.38
C GLN A 140 -3.11 0.71 -18.75
N GLN A 141 -2.07 1.16 -19.43
CA GLN A 141 -1.51 0.50 -20.59
C GLN A 141 -0.47 -0.57 -20.21
N ILE A 142 -0.50 -1.70 -20.93
CA ILE A 142 0.38 -2.84 -20.76
C ILE A 142 0.92 -3.23 -22.16
N PRO A 143 2.24 -3.16 -22.41
CA PRO A 143 3.28 -2.67 -21.50
C PRO A 143 3.14 -1.17 -21.19
N ALA A 144 3.80 -0.69 -20.14
CA ALA A 144 3.72 0.71 -19.70
C ALA A 144 4.21 1.73 -20.75
N LEU A 145 5.10 1.28 -21.65
CA LEU A 145 5.60 2.03 -22.79
C LEU A 145 5.62 1.11 -24.02
N PRO A 146 4.51 0.97 -24.75
CA PRO A 146 4.43 0.11 -25.93
C PRO A 146 5.25 0.68 -27.08
N LEU A 147 5.84 -0.20 -27.89
CA LEU A 147 6.49 0.19 -29.15
C LEU A 147 5.51 0.13 -30.31
N ALA A 148 5.81 0.90 -31.36
CA ALA A 148 5.04 0.91 -32.57
C ALA A 148 5.01 -0.50 -33.20
N GLY A 149 3.82 -1.01 -33.48
CA GLY A 149 3.63 -2.36 -34.01
C GLY A 149 3.63 -3.48 -32.97
N GLU A 150 3.78 -3.18 -31.66
CA GLU A 150 3.57 -4.16 -30.60
C GLU A 150 2.11 -4.23 -30.16
N ASP A 151 1.70 -5.40 -29.66
CA ASP A 151 0.39 -5.57 -29.04
C ASP A 151 0.27 -4.68 -27.79
N VAL A 152 -0.82 -3.92 -27.71
CA VAL A 152 -1.12 -3.05 -26.57
C VAL A 152 -2.34 -3.60 -25.86
N SER A 153 -2.26 -3.80 -24.55
CA SER A 153 -3.43 -4.11 -23.73
C SER A 153 -3.76 -2.95 -22.82
N LEU A 154 -5.04 -2.65 -22.67
CA LEU A 154 -5.55 -1.64 -21.76
C LEU A 154 -6.31 -2.33 -20.64
N ARG A 155 -5.97 -1.99 -19.41
CA ARG A 155 -6.70 -2.37 -18.20
C ARG A 155 -7.39 -1.14 -17.65
N LEU A 156 -8.71 -1.21 -17.56
CA LEU A 156 -9.58 -0.17 -17.03
C LEU A 156 -10.17 -0.69 -15.73
N ALA A 157 -10.16 0.12 -14.69
CA ALA A 157 -10.75 -0.26 -13.42
C ALA A 157 -11.38 0.95 -12.73
N ASP A 158 -12.48 0.73 -12.02
CA ASP A 158 -13.10 1.75 -11.15
C ASP A 158 -14.02 1.07 -10.12
N VAL A 159 -14.72 1.87 -9.32
CA VAL A 159 -15.75 1.42 -8.38
C VAL A 159 -17.13 1.76 -8.92
N SER A 160 -18.00 0.77 -9.05
CA SER A 160 -19.44 1.04 -9.19
C SER A 160 -20.02 1.33 -7.81
N LEU A 161 -20.94 2.30 -7.70
CA LEU A 161 -21.64 2.62 -6.46
C LEU A 161 -22.66 1.54 -6.04
N ASP A 162 -22.91 0.58 -6.92
CA ASP A 162 -23.82 -0.55 -6.71
C ASP A 162 -23.19 -1.86 -7.23
N SER A 163 -23.93 -2.96 -7.13
CA SER A 163 -23.44 -4.28 -7.56
C SER A 163 -23.48 -4.51 -9.07
N CYS A 164 -23.90 -3.53 -9.85
CA CYS A 164 -23.93 -3.62 -11.30
C CYS A 164 -22.66 -3.01 -11.87
N THR A 165 -21.84 -3.88 -12.46
CA THR A 165 -20.55 -3.50 -13.01
C THR A 165 -20.63 -3.41 -14.53
N PRO A 166 -19.89 -2.47 -15.16
CA PRO A 166 -19.78 -2.40 -16.62
C PRO A 166 -19.20 -3.69 -17.20
N GLN A 167 -19.79 -4.15 -18.29
CA GLN A 167 -19.29 -5.27 -19.09
C GLN A 167 -18.76 -4.76 -20.43
N TYR A 168 -17.57 -5.21 -20.81
CA TYR A 168 -16.98 -4.87 -22.10
C TYR A 168 -17.91 -5.25 -23.26
N LEU A 169 -18.08 -4.34 -24.22
CA LEU A 169 -18.88 -4.57 -25.44
C LEU A 169 -17.99 -4.53 -26.68
N SER A 170 -17.27 -3.44 -26.88
CA SER A 170 -16.41 -3.22 -28.04
C SER A 170 -15.37 -2.15 -27.77
N HIS A 171 -14.39 -2.05 -28.67
CA HIS A 171 -13.54 -0.88 -28.77
C HIS A 171 -13.38 -0.49 -30.24
N SER A 172 -12.96 0.75 -30.49
CA SER A 172 -12.55 1.22 -31.80
C SER A 172 -11.38 2.18 -31.67
N VAL A 173 -10.50 2.15 -32.66
CA VAL A 173 -9.37 3.06 -32.77
C VAL A 173 -9.60 3.93 -33.99
N ILE A 174 -9.85 5.22 -33.77
CA ILE A 174 -10.00 6.22 -34.82
C ILE A 174 -8.90 7.23 -34.62
N THR A 175 -7.99 7.31 -35.59
CA THR A 175 -6.77 8.13 -35.53
C THR A 175 -5.92 7.85 -34.28
N GLN A 176 -6.00 8.72 -33.28
CA GLN A 176 -5.28 8.65 -32.01
C GLN A 176 -6.22 8.55 -30.80
N THR A 177 -7.51 8.27 -31.05
CA THR A 177 -8.51 8.08 -30.00
C THR A 177 -8.95 6.62 -29.96
N ILE A 178 -8.74 5.99 -28.82
CA ILE A 178 -9.24 4.65 -28.50
C ILE A 178 -10.53 4.83 -27.70
N THR A 179 -11.65 4.44 -28.30
CA THR A 179 -12.97 4.48 -27.66
C THR A 179 -13.34 3.08 -27.20
N ILE A 180 -13.57 2.90 -25.90
CA ILE A 180 -14.00 1.63 -25.30
C ILE A 180 -15.46 1.78 -24.89
N GLU A 181 -16.31 0.89 -25.39
CA GLU A 181 -17.72 0.82 -25.03
C GLU A 181 -17.94 -0.34 -24.07
N ALA A 182 -18.60 -0.04 -22.96
CA ALA A 182 -19.10 -1.01 -22.01
C ALA A 182 -20.59 -0.79 -21.79
N GLN A 183 -21.26 -1.80 -21.23
CA GLN A 183 -22.67 -1.74 -20.91
C GLN A 183 -22.94 -2.26 -19.50
N ILE A 184 -23.88 -1.64 -18.82
CA ILE A 184 -24.49 -2.20 -17.62
C ILE A 184 -25.77 -2.91 -18.08
N PRO A 185 -25.88 -4.24 -17.92
CA PRO A 185 -27.08 -4.98 -18.31
C PRO A 185 -28.28 -4.56 -17.46
N ASP A 186 -29.49 -4.76 -18.00
CA ASP A 186 -30.74 -4.53 -17.28
C ASP A 186 -30.96 -5.62 -16.21
N LEU A 187 -30.34 -5.41 -15.05
CA LEU A 187 -30.40 -6.28 -13.88
C LEU A 187 -30.73 -5.46 -12.63
N VAL A 188 -31.27 -6.13 -11.61
CA VAL A 188 -31.48 -5.53 -10.30
C VAL A 188 -30.16 -5.47 -9.54
N CYS A 189 -29.73 -4.25 -9.19
CA CYS A 189 -28.46 -3.99 -8.51
C CYS A 189 -28.66 -3.85 -7.00
N GLY A 190 -27.78 -4.44 -6.21
CA GLY A 190 -27.67 -4.19 -4.77
C GLY A 190 -26.88 -2.91 -4.48
N GLN A 191 -27.09 -2.28 -3.32
CA GLN A 191 -26.42 -1.03 -2.92
C GLN A 191 -25.00 -1.25 -2.34
N VAL A 192 -24.26 -2.22 -2.88
CA VAL A 192 -22.91 -2.54 -2.41
C VAL A 192 -21.92 -2.00 -3.44
N PRO A 193 -21.06 -1.04 -3.07
CA PRO A 193 -20.00 -0.57 -3.95
C PRO A 193 -19.14 -1.75 -4.39
N THR A 194 -19.00 -1.93 -5.69
CA THR A 194 -18.36 -3.11 -6.26
C THR A 194 -17.22 -2.66 -7.19
N PRO A 195 -15.97 -3.04 -6.89
CA PRO A 195 -14.86 -2.79 -7.80
C PRO A 195 -15.05 -3.60 -9.08
N TRP A 196 -14.66 -3.03 -10.22
CA TRP A 196 -14.69 -3.71 -11.51
C TRP A 196 -13.41 -3.47 -12.29
N GLN A 197 -13.12 -4.40 -13.21
CA GLN A 197 -11.97 -4.33 -14.10
C GLN A 197 -12.35 -4.88 -15.48
N ILE A 198 -11.90 -4.19 -16.53
CA ILE A 198 -11.98 -4.61 -17.92
C ILE A 198 -10.56 -4.64 -18.48
N ASP A 199 -10.14 -5.80 -18.98
CA ASP A 199 -8.92 -5.94 -19.78
C ASP A 199 -9.31 -6.06 -21.25
N THR A 200 -8.72 -5.24 -22.11
CA THR A 200 -8.97 -5.26 -23.56
C THR A 200 -7.66 -5.19 -24.33
N ALA A 201 -7.48 -6.09 -25.30
CA ALA A 201 -6.37 -6.03 -26.23
C ALA A 201 -6.74 -5.07 -27.37
N VAL A 202 -5.84 -4.15 -27.67
CA VAL A 202 -5.92 -3.21 -28.79
C VAL A 202 -4.91 -3.67 -29.83
N ASP A 203 -5.31 -3.62 -31.10
CA ASP A 203 -4.42 -3.95 -32.21
C ASP A 203 -3.14 -3.09 -32.18
N PRO A 204 -2.04 -3.58 -32.78
CA PRO A 204 -0.79 -2.83 -32.86
C PRO A 204 -0.97 -1.41 -33.37
N LEU A 205 -0.43 -0.46 -32.60
CA LEU A 205 -0.57 0.97 -32.85
C LEU A 205 0.70 1.54 -33.51
N PRO A 206 0.58 2.48 -34.47
CA PRO A 206 1.73 3.28 -34.90
C PRO A 206 2.23 4.18 -33.76
N ALA A 207 3.43 4.72 -33.90
CA ALA A 207 3.98 5.66 -32.94
C ALA A 207 3.12 6.93 -32.84
N GLY A 208 2.93 7.43 -31.61
CA GLY A 208 2.12 8.62 -31.35
C GLY A 208 1.56 8.66 -29.94
N GLU A 209 0.95 9.80 -29.61
CA GLU A 209 0.18 9.96 -28.38
C GLU A 209 -1.26 9.50 -28.64
N TYR A 210 -1.78 8.64 -27.77
CA TYR A 210 -3.13 8.10 -27.84
C TYR A 210 -3.94 8.58 -26.67
N ARG A 211 -5.17 9.02 -26.93
CA ARG A 211 -6.20 9.30 -25.93
C ARG A 211 -7.10 8.09 -25.80
N VAL A 212 -7.43 7.71 -24.57
CA VAL A 212 -8.39 6.64 -24.28
C VAL A 212 -9.63 7.26 -23.66
N GLU A 213 -10.80 6.89 -24.16
CA GLU A 213 -12.08 7.29 -23.62
C GLU A 213 -12.94 6.04 -23.41
N MET A 214 -13.47 5.86 -22.20
CA MET A 214 -14.41 4.80 -21.89
C MET A 214 -15.82 5.38 -21.75
N PHE A 215 -16.77 4.77 -22.45
CA PHE A 215 -18.18 5.06 -22.33
C PHE A 215 -18.93 3.85 -21.80
N VAL A 216 -19.89 4.11 -20.92
CA VAL A 216 -20.77 3.10 -20.35
C VAL A 216 -22.20 3.41 -20.75
N THR A 217 -22.87 2.45 -21.36
CA THR A 217 -24.31 2.51 -21.63
C THR A 217 -25.07 1.79 -20.52
N ASP A 218 -25.87 2.54 -19.78
CA ASP A 218 -26.73 2.02 -18.72
C ASP A 218 -28.13 1.71 -19.28
N ASN A 219 -28.42 0.42 -19.45
CA ASN A 219 -29.68 -0.08 -19.99
C ASN A 219 -30.83 -0.08 -18.98
N ARG A 220 -30.58 0.28 -17.71
CA ARG A 220 -31.61 0.40 -16.67
C ARG A 220 -32.48 1.65 -16.88
N PHE A 221 -31.98 2.65 -17.62
CA PHE A 221 -32.72 3.85 -17.99
C PHE A 221 -33.48 3.65 -19.31
N MET A 222 -34.61 4.33 -19.45
CA MET A 222 -35.39 4.37 -20.69
C MET A 222 -35.59 5.83 -21.15
N PRO A 223 -34.91 6.30 -22.22
CA PRO A 223 -33.94 5.57 -23.06
C PRO A 223 -32.61 5.26 -22.33
N PRO A 224 -31.82 4.28 -22.81
CA PRO A 224 -30.50 3.98 -22.25
C PRO A 224 -29.62 5.23 -22.20
N GLN A 225 -28.86 5.39 -21.10
CA GLN A 225 -27.98 6.53 -20.90
C GLN A 225 -26.54 6.14 -21.18
N ARG A 226 -25.88 6.83 -22.13
CA ARG A 226 -24.45 6.67 -22.42
C ARG A 226 -23.66 7.77 -21.73
N THR A 227 -22.76 7.40 -20.82
CA THR A 227 -21.96 8.32 -20.02
C THR A 227 -20.48 8.05 -20.24
N ARG A 228 -19.67 9.11 -20.33
CA ARG A 228 -18.20 8.99 -20.34
C ARG A 228 -17.74 8.77 -18.91
N LEU A 229 -17.09 7.63 -18.64
CA LEU A 229 -16.73 7.22 -17.28
C LEU A 229 -15.25 7.46 -16.98
N LEU A 230 -14.35 6.97 -17.84
CA LEU A 230 -12.90 7.10 -17.67
C LEU A 230 -12.27 7.78 -18.88
N ASP A 231 -11.18 8.47 -18.62
CA ASP A 231 -10.29 8.98 -19.66
C ASP A 231 -8.82 8.98 -19.24
N GLY A 232 -7.95 8.93 -20.25
CA GLY A 232 -6.51 8.93 -20.07
C GLY A 232 -5.77 9.12 -21.39
N SER A 233 -4.44 9.12 -21.32
CA SER A 233 -3.59 9.10 -22.50
C SER A 233 -2.31 8.31 -22.23
N PHE A 234 -1.69 7.83 -23.30
CA PHE A 234 -0.37 7.18 -23.25
C PHE A 234 0.39 7.41 -24.56
N LEU A 235 1.70 7.17 -24.53
CA LEU A 235 2.58 7.28 -25.68
C LEU A 235 2.93 5.89 -26.22
N VAL A 236 2.82 5.71 -27.54
CA VAL A 236 3.42 4.60 -28.28
C VAL A 236 4.73 5.09 -28.88
N ALA A 237 5.84 4.48 -28.48
CA ALA A 237 7.17 4.88 -28.91
C ALA A 237 7.56 4.24 -30.26
N GLU A 238 8.19 4.98 -31.16
CA GLU A 238 8.64 4.44 -32.45
C GLU A 238 9.76 3.41 -32.29
N THR A 239 10.74 3.71 -31.43
CA THR A 239 11.89 2.85 -31.15
C THR A 239 12.50 3.29 -29.82
N ILE A 240 13.00 2.33 -29.04
CA ILE A 240 13.84 2.64 -27.88
C ILE A 240 15.30 2.64 -28.33
N TYR A 241 15.90 3.82 -28.46
CA TYR A 241 17.34 3.92 -28.66
C TYR A 241 18.08 3.54 -27.38
N THR A 242 18.90 2.49 -27.45
CA THR A 242 19.89 2.19 -26.43
C THR A 242 21.19 2.87 -26.80
N ILE A 243 21.38 4.11 -26.34
CA ILE A 243 22.66 4.79 -26.48
C ILE A 243 23.61 4.19 -25.47
N TYR A 244 24.56 3.38 -25.94
CA TYR A 244 25.70 2.95 -25.15
C TYR A 244 26.65 4.14 -25.03
N LEU A 245 26.63 4.82 -23.89
CA LEU A 245 27.70 5.76 -23.58
C LEU A 245 28.97 4.92 -23.34
N PRO A 246 30.05 5.12 -24.10
CA PRO A 246 31.33 4.55 -23.71
C PRO A 246 31.64 5.08 -22.30
N VAL A 247 31.97 4.19 -21.37
CA VAL A 247 32.46 4.61 -20.06
C VAL A 247 33.80 5.32 -20.30
N TRP A 248 33.82 6.65 -20.24
CA TRP A 248 35.03 7.49 -20.34
C TRP A 248 35.91 7.35 -19.07
N GLY A 249 36.07 6.13 -18.56
CA GLY A 249 36.74 5.79 -17.30
C GLY A 249 38.13 5.16 -17.46
N CYS A 250 38.77 5.28 -18.63
CA CYS A 250 40.17 4.89 -18.83
C CYS A 250 41.10 6.11 -19.03
N PHE A 251 40.82 7.23 -18.37
CA PHE A 251 41.77 8.35 -18.26
C PHE A 251 42.59 8.22 -16.97
N GLY A 252 43.34 7.13 -16.88
CA GLY A 252 44.46 6.94 -15.96
C GLY A 252 45.63 6.42 -16.78
N ALA A 253 46.83 6.94 -16.56
CA ALA A 253 47.99 6.87 -17.46
C ALA A 253 48.65 5.48 -17.64
N ASP A 254 47.93 4.37 -17.48
CA ASP A 254 48.46 3.03 -17.74
C ASP A 254 47.78 2.36 -18.93
N VAL A 255 48.53 2.32 -20.02
CA VAL A 255 48.23 1.62 -21.27
C VAL A 255 48.44 0.12 -21.06
N SER A 256 47.56 -0.54 -20.30
CA SER A 256 47.52 -2.00 -20.22
C SER A 256 46.13 -2.52 -20.61
N PRO A 257 45.98 -3.13 -21.80
CA PRO A 257 44.67 -3.47 -22.37
C PRO A 257 44.02 -4.75 -21.78
N LEU A 258 44.35 -5.16 -20.55
CA LEU A 258 44.02 -6.50 -20.06
C LEU A 258 42.97 -6.60 -18.96
N VAL A 259 42.50 -5.49 -18.36
CA VAL A 259 41.49 -5.59 -17.28
C VAL A 259 40.56 -4.36 -17.28
N CYS A 260 39.62 -4.33 -18.21
CA CYS A 260 38.41 -3.53 -18.02
C CYS A 260 37.26 -4.52 -17.94
N GLU A 261 36.92 -4.92 -16.72
CA GLU A 261 35.67 -5.63 -16.47
C GLU A 261 34.54 -4.74 -16.98
N SER A 262 33.80 -5.24 -17.97
CA SER A 262 32.57 -4.64 -18.43
C SER A 262 31.60 -4.60 -17.25
N ALA A 263 31.52 -3.45 -16.56
CA ALA A 263 30.56 -3.25 -15.51
C ALA A 263 29.16 -3.32 -16.11
N LEU A 264 28.43 -4.39 -15.80
CA LEU A 264 26.99 -4.49 -16.04
C LEU A 264 26.31 -3.43 -15.17
N SER A 265 26.00 -2.28 -15.76
CA SER A 265 25.33 -1.19 -15.04
C SER A 265 23.82 -1.48 -14.88
N PRO A 266 23.23 -1.23 -13.69
CA PRO A 266 21.85 -1.54 -13.38
C PRO A 266 20.84 -0.58 -14.04
N GLY A 267 19.59 -1.04 -14.10
CA GLY A 267 18.47 -0.51 -14.90
C GLY A 267 18.22 1.00 -14.87
N ARG A 268 17.86 1.49 -16.07
CA ARG A 268 17.53 2.87 -16.48
C ARG A 268 16.61 3.64 -15.51
N ARG A 269 16.97 4.90 -15.22
CA ARG A 269 16.04 6.01 -14.96
C ARG A 269 16.08 6.98 -16.16
N GLY A 270 14.92 7.32 -16.68
CA GLY A 270 14.74 8.04 -17.95
C GLY A 270 15.13 9.51 -17.90
N LEU A 271 15.61 10.01 -19.05
CA LEU A 271 15.70 11.42 -19.38
C LEU A 271 14.88 11.65 -20.66
N LEU A 272 13.82 12.44 -20.51
CA LEU A 272 12.97 12.99 -21.57
C LEU A 272 13.69 14.19 -22.25
N PRO A 273 13.50 14.43 -23.56
CA PRO A 273 13.46 15.77 -24.12
C PRO A 273 12.11 16.47 -23.87
#